data_AF-A0A832DLA1-F1
#
_entry.id   AF-A0A832DLA1-F1
#
_cell.length_a   1.000
_cell.length_b   1.000
_cell.length_c   1.000
_cell.angle_alpha   90.00
_cell.angle_beta   90.00
_cell.angle_gamma   90.00
#
_symmetry.space_group_name_H-M   'P 1'
#
loop_
_entity.id
_entity.type
_entity.pdbx_description
1 polymer ?
#
loop_
_entity_poly.entity_id
_entity_poly.type
_entity_poly.pdbx_seq_one_letter_code
_entity_poly.pdbx_strand_id
1 'polypeptide(L)'
;MLFAMLTGAAYGGLLVAVLTVVAMVVTGGAALAFWIGLMSLVFATPIWFIGIALVGGPVWWVLHRLGLRSRPVSSAAGAALVFLVVGGFFTLKSGAPEGGEWFGVLLVTGPLAAIGAVVGWIMARSAYRNEGVAQ
;
A
#
# COMPACT_ATOMS: atom_id res chain seq x y z
N MET A 1 -4.88 -5.93 -16.71
CA MET A 1 -4.64 -4.76 -15.85
C MET A 1 -5.78 -4.51 -14.86
N LEU A 2 -7.01 -4.22 -15.30
CA LEU A 2 -8.14 -3.92 -14.40
C LEU A 2 -8.35 -4.95 -13.27
N PHE A 3 -8.33 -6.25 -13.59
CA PHE A 3 -8.44 -7.31 -12.59
C PHE A 3 -7.34 -7.23 -11.51
N ALA A 4 -6.09 -6.98 -11.91
CA ALA A 4 -4.98 -6.82 -10.97
C ALA A 4 -5.15 -5.55 -10.10
N MET A 5 -5.74 -4.49 -10.64
CA MET A 5 -6.04 -3.27 -9.88
C MET A 5 -7.14 -3.51 -8.85
N LEU A 6 -8.20 -4.23 -9.23
CA LEU A 6 -9.29 -4.59 -8.32
C LEU A 6 -8.82 -5.51 -7.20
N THR A 7 -7.99 -6.51 -7.52
CA THR A 7 -7.41 -7.38 -6.49
C THR A 7 -6.47 -6.58 -5.59
N GLY A 8 -5.55 -5.80 -6.17
CA GLY A 8 -4.64 -4.93 -5.41
C GLY A 8 -5.38 -4.00 -4.46
N ALA A 9 -6.47 -3.37 -4.91
CA ALA A 9 -7.29 -2.48 -4.11
C ALA A 9 -8.01 -3.21 -2.96
N ALA A 10 -8.58 -4.40 -3.23
CA ALA A 10 -9.24 -5.20 -2.21
C ALA A 10 -8.26 -5.65 -1.12
N TYR A 11 -7.06 -6.13 -1.50
CA TYR A 11 -6.03 -6.51 -0.52
C TYR A 11 -5.47 -5.31 0.23
N GLY A 12 -5.24 -4.18 -0.44
CA GLY A 12 -4.81 -2.94 0.20
C GLY A 12 -5.82 -2.45 1.24
N GLY A 13 -7.10 -2.43 0.87
CA GLY A 13 -8.20 -2.08 1.77
C GLY A 13 -8.31 -3.03 2.96
N LEU A 14 -8.26 -4.35 2.72
CA LEU A 14 -8.30 -5.36 3.78
C LEU A 14 -7.11 -5.25 4.74
N LEU A 15 -5.90 -5.09 4.23
CA LEU A 15 -4.70 -4.98 5.06
C LEU A 15 -4.70 -3.70 5.90
N VAL A 16 -5.18 -2.57 5.36
CA VAL A 16 -5.36 -1.34 6.13
C VAL A 16 -6.45 -1.52 7.20
N ALA A 17 -7.56 -2.19 6.89
CA ALA A 17 -8.59 -2.50 7.87
C ALA A 17 -8.04 -3.37 9.01
N VAL A 18 -7.32 -4.45 8.70
CA VAL A 18 -6.66 -5.31 9.69
C VAL A 18 -5.67 -4.53 10.54
N LEU A 19 -4.81 -3.72 9.90
CA LEU A 19 -3.86 -2.86 10.61
C LEU A 19 -4.59 -1.90 11.57
N THR A 20 -5.71 -1.33 11.15
CA THR A 20 -6.53 -0.44 11.99
C THR A 20 -7.13 -1.17 13.18
N VAL A 21 -7.66 -2.38 12.98
CA VAL A 21 -8.20 -3.22 14.06
C VAL A 21 -7.09 -3.54 15.07
N VAL A 22 -5.93 -3.98 14.59
CA VAL A 22 -4.78 -4.31 15.44
C VAL A 22 -4.33 -3.08 16.23
N ALA A 23 -4.18 -1.93 15.57
CA ALA A 23 -3.83 -0.68 16.25
C ALA A 23 -4.84 -0.33 17.35
N MET A 24 -6.14 -0.36 17.04
CA MET A 24 -7.21 -0.08 18.01
C MET A 24 -7.19 -1.03 19.21
N VAL A 25 -6.97 -2.33 18.99
CA VAL A 25 -6.88 -3.31 20.08
C VAL A 25 -5.67 -3.02 20.96
N VAL A 26 -4.50 -2.76 20.36
CA VAL A 26 -3.25 -2.48 21.09
C VAL A 26 -3.34 -1.18 21.89
N THR A 27 -4.08 -0.18 21.40
CA THR A 27 -4.25 1.12 22.09
C THR A 27 -5.48 1.17 23.02
N GLY A 28 -6.10 0.03 23.34
CA GLY A 28 -7.20 -0.05 24.32
C GLY A 28 -8.61 0.26 23.79
N GLY A 29 -8.78 0.45 22.48
CA GLY A 29 -10.05 0.75 21.82
C GLY A 29 -10.82 -0.48 21.29
N ALA A 30 -10.65 -1.65 21.93
CA ALA A 30 -11.18 -2.93 21.43
C ALA A 30 -12.70 -2.93 21.16
N ALA A 31 -13.49 -2.21 21.97
CA ALA A 31 -14.95 -2.13 21.81
C ALA A 31 -15.40 -1.52 20.46
N LEU A 32 -14.57 -0.65 19.87
CA LEU A 32 -14.85 0.01 18.59
C LEU A 32 -14.02 -0.55 17.42
N ALA A 33 -13.05 -1.43 17.69
CA ALA A 33 -12.06 -1.86 16.72
C ALA A 33 -12.70 -2.48 15.46
N PHE A 34 -13.72 -3.33 15.64
CA PHE A 34 -14.44 -3.94 14.51
C PHE A 34 -15.10 -2.89 13.60
N TRP A 35 -15.83 -1.93 14.18
CA TRP A 35 -16.55 -0.91 13.43
C TRP A 35 -15.61 0.03 12.69
N ILE A 36 -14.53 0.46 13.34
CA ILE A 36 -13.51 1.30 12.70
C ILE A 36 -12.80 0.51 11.60
N GLY A 37 -12.47 -0.77 11.84
CA GLY A 37 -11.93 -1.65 10.81
C GLY A 37 -12.83 -1.78 9.58
N LEU A 38 -14.13 -1.94 9.79
CA LEU A 38 -15.11 -2.00 8.70
C LEU A 38 -15.17 -0.68 7.91
N MET A 39 -15.19 0.46 8.60
CA MET A 39 -15.13 1.76 7.94
C MET A 39 -13.81 1.95 7.17
N SER A 40 -12.68 1.56 7.76
CA SER A 40 -11.39 1.56 7.09
C SER A 40 -11.41 0.73 5.81
N LEU A 41 -12.05 -0.45 5.80
CA LEU A 41 -12.19 -1.25 4.58
C LEU A 41 -12.97 -0.51 3.49
N VAL A 42 -14.10 0.10 3.85
CA VAL A 42 -14.98 0.83 2.91
C VAL A 42 -14.26 2.02 2.30
N PHE A 43 -13.49 2.78 3.07
CA PHE A 43 -12.79 3.97 2.58
C PHE A 43 -11.42 3.65 1.95
N ALA A 44 -10.66 2.71 2.51
CA ALA A 44 -9.33 2.40 2.00
C ALA A 44 -9.38 1.71 0.63
N THR A 45 -10.37 0.85 0.38
CA THR A 45 -10.49 0.15 -0.91
C THR A 45 -10.55 1.10 -2.12
N PRO A 46 -11.45 2.12 -2.19
CA PRO A 46 -11.46 3.06 -3.30
C PRO A 46 -10.20 3.94 -3.34
N ILE A 47 -9.64 4.34 -2.18
CA ILE A 47 -8.38 5.11 -2.13
C ILE A 47 -7.23 4.30 -2.76
N TRP A 48 -7.11 3.03 -2.43
CA TRP A 48 -6.12 2.14 -3.05
C TRP A 48 -6.35 2.00 -4.55
N PHE A 49 -7.59 1.81 -4.99
CA PHE A 49 -7.90 1.73 -6.42
C PHE A 49 -7.47 3.01 -7.16
N ILE A 50 -7.78 4.18 -6.61
CA ILE A 50 -7.40 5.48 -7.19
C ILE A 50 -5.87 5.64 -7.19
N GLY A 51 -5.19 5.35 -6.09
CA GLY A 51 -3.72 5.45 -6.00
C GLY A 51 -3.02 4.50 -6.97
N ILE A 52 -3.53 3.27 -7.11
CA ILE A 52 -3.05 2.32 -8.11
C ILE A 52 -3.31 2.86 -9.51
N ALA A 53 -4.48 3.42 -9.81
CA ALA A 53 -4.78 3.94 -11.15
C ALA A 53 -3.92 5.15 -11.54
N LEU A 54 -3.74 6.09 -10.60
CA LEU A 54 -3.06 7.35 -10.87
C LEU A 54 -1.53 7.27 -10.75
N VAL A 55 -1.01 6.37 -9.93
CA VAL A 55 0.44 6.28 -9.64
C VAL A 55 0.98 4.90 -9.95
N GLY A 56 0.34 3.85 -9.43
CA GLY A 56 0.79 2.46 -9.62
C GLY A 56 0.79 2.01 -11.09
N GLY A 57 -0.23 2.37 -11.85
CA GLY A 57 -0.41 2.05 -13.27
C GLY A 57 0.65 2.71 -14.16
N PRO A 58 0.88 4.03 -14.04
CA PRO A 58 1.99 4.69 -14.70
C PRO A 58 3.36 4.10 -14.35
N VAL A 59 3.62 3.83 -13.07
CA VAL A 59 4.90 3.20 -12.64
C VAL A 59 5.04 1.80 -13.24
N TRP A 60 3.98 1.00 -13.20
CA TRP A 60 3.94 -0.31 -13.84
C TRP A 60 4.26 -0.22 -15.34
N TRP A 61 3.67 0.75 -16.05
CA TRP A 61 3.94 0.98 -17.48
C TRP A 61 5.41 1.32 -17.75
N VAL A 62 6.02 2.19 -16.94
CA VAL A 62 7.45 2.53 -17.03
C VAL A 62 8.31 1.28 -16.81
N LEU A 63 8.04 0.52 -15.76
CA LEU A 63 8.78 -0.73 -15.48
C LEU A 63 8.68 -1.72 -16.64
N HIS A 64 7.51 -1.81 -17.28
CA HIS A 64 7.32 -2.68 -18.45
C HIS A 64 8.12 -2.24 -19.67
N ARG A 65 8.22 -0.92 -19.90
CA ARG A 65 9.04 -0.36 -20.98
C ARG A 65 10.53 -0.62 -20.77
N LEU A 66 10.97 -0.67 -19.51
CA LEU A 66 12.35 -0.97 -19.13
C LEU A 66 12.65 -2.48 -19.07
N GLY A 67 11.68 -3.34 -19.38
CA GLY A 67 11.85 -4.80 -19.29
C GLY A 67 11.91 -5.34 -17.85
N LEU A 68 11.64 -4.51 -16.85
CA LEU A 68 11.69 -4.88 -15.43
C LEU A 68 10.36 -5.53 -15.01
N ARG A 69 10.17 -6.80 -15.41
CA ARG A 69 8.90 -7.53 -15.24
C ARG A 69 8.94 -8.57 -14.12
N SER A 70 9.42 -8.20 -12.93
CA SER A 70 9.54 -9.14 -11.81
C SER A 70 8.67 -8.78 -10.62
N ARG A 71 8.24 -9.81 -9.87
CA ARG A 71 7.43 -9.65 -8.65
C ARG A 71 8.19 -8.90 -7.55
N PRO A 72 9.50 -9.18 -7.30
CA PRO A 72 10.27 -8.42 -6.33
C PRO A 72 10.38 -6.94 -6.69
N VAL A 73 10.57 -6.60 -7.97
CA VAL A 73 10.62 -5.20 -8.42
C VAL A 73 9.28 -4.50 -8.19
N SER A 74 8.16 -5.17 -8.50
CA SER A 74 6.83 -4.59 -8.25
C SER A 74 6.53 -4.41 -6.76
N SER A 75 7.00 -5.34 -5.92
CA SER A 75 6.93 -5.23 -4.46
C SER A 75 7.75 -4.04 -3.95
N ALA A 76 9.01 -3.93 -4.36
CA ALA A 76 9.88 -2.82 -3.98
C ALA A 76 9.32 -1.47 -4.44
N ALA A 77 8.79 -1.40 -5.67
CA ALA A 77 8.13 -0.21 -6.19
C ALA A 77 6.89 0.17 -5.36
N GLY A 78 6.04 -0.81 -5.01
CA GLY A 78 4.88 -0.57 -4.14
C GLY A 78 5.26 -0.05 -2.76
N ALA A 79 6.28 -0.64 -2.13
CA ALA A 79 6.81 -0.17 -0.85
C ALA A 79 7.35 1.26 -0.93
N ALA A 80 8.18 1.55 -1.93
CA ALA A 80 8.78 2.86 -2.14
C ALA A 80 7.72 3.92 -2.40
N LEU A 81 6.73 3.64 -3.26
CA LEU A 81 5.66 4.58 -3.57
C LEU A 81 4.84 4.93 -2.32
N VAL A 82 4.42 3.93 -1.55
CA VAL A 82 3.63 4.20 -0.33
C VAL A 82 4.48 4.94 0.69
N PHE A 83 5.74 4.56 0.88
CA PHE A 83 6.65 5.27 1.78
C PHE A 83 6.82 6.74 1.39
N LEU A 84 7.05 7.03 0.11
CA LEU A 84 7.23 8.39 -0.40
C LEU A 84 5.94 9.21 -0.30
N VAL A 85 4.78 8.63 -0.63
CA VAL A 85 3.50 9.33 -0.56
C VAL A 85 3.14 9.67 0.89
N VAL A 86 3.20 8.68 1.78
CA VAL A 86 2.81 8.87 3.19
C VAL A 86 3.85 9.71 3.93
N GLY A 87 5.13 9.39 3.79
CA GLY A 87 6.23 10.15 4.39
C GLY A 87 6.32 11.57 3.88
N GLY A 88 6.14 11.77 2.57
CA GLY A 88 6.07 13.09 1.95
C GLY A 88 4.88 13.90 2.46
N PHE A 89 3.70 13.28 2.59
CA PHE A 89 2.53 13.94 3.19
C PHE A 89 2.79 14.41 4.63
N PHE A 90 3.36 13.55 5.48
CA PHE A 90 3.72 13.94 6.85
C PHE A 90 4.74 15.08 6.88
N THR A 91 5.76 15.01 6.02
CA THR A 91 6.80 16.04 5.90
C THR A 91 6.21 17.38 5.46
N LEU A 92 5.29 17.37 4.49
CA LEU A 92 4.62 18.59 4.02
C LEU A 92 3.65 19.17 5.04
N LYS A 93 2.98 18.32 5.82
CA LYS A 93 1.98 18.76 6.81
C LYS A 93 2.62 19.27 8.10
N SER A 94 3.67 18.60 8.56
CA SER A 94 4.25 18.79 9.90
C SER A 94 5.66 19.39 9.88
N GLY A 95 6.26 19.59 8.71
CA GLY A 95 7.68 19.93 8.57
C GLY A 95 8.57 18.68 8.50
N ALA A 96 9.86 18.90 8.20
CA ALA A 96 10.84 17.82 8.21
C ALA A 96 11.00 17.29 9.65
N PRO A 97 10.84 15.96 9.89
CA PRO A 97 11.01 15.41 11.22
C PRO A 97 12.43 15.64 11.73
N GLU A 98 12.57 15.99 13.01
CA GLU A 98 13.88 16.15 13.64
C GLU A 98 14.12 15.09 14.73
N GLY A 99 15.35 14.59 14.82
CA GLY A 99 15.77 13.66 15.86
C GLY A 99 14.83 12.46 16.06
N GLY A 100 14.21 12.37 17.24
CA GLY A 100 13.34 11.27 17.64
C GLY A 100 11.99 11.19 16.91
N GLU A 101 11.58 12.25 16.21
CA GLU A 101 10.29 12.28 15.48
C GLU A 101 10.27 11.31 14.30
N TRP A 102 11.44 11.01 13.73
CA TRP A 102 11.61 9.99 12.69
C TRP A 102 11.08 8.63 13.13
N PHE A 103 11.22 8.28 14.42
CA PHE A 103 10.70 7.02 14.92
C PHE A 103 9.16 6.97 14.84
N GLY A 104 8.48 8.07 15.19
CA GLY A 104 7.03 8.18 15.05
C GLY A 104 6.58 8.11 13.59
N VAL A 105 7.28 8.79 12.68
CA VAL A 105 7.00 8.71 11.24
C VAL A 105 7.18 7.30 10.71
N LEU A 106 8.27 6.61 11.09
CA LEU A 106 8.55 5.24 10.67
C LEU A 106 7.54 4.22 11.20
N LEU A 107 7.01 4.43 12.42
CA LEU A 107 5.95 3.59 12.97
C LEU A 107 4.65 3.65 12.15
N VAL A 108 4.39 4.74 11.45
CA VAL A 108 3.22 4.89 10.58
C VAL A 108 3.55 4.50 9.13
N THR A 109 4.65 5.00 8.58
CA THR A 109 5.01 4.78 7.17
C THR A 109 5.49 3.35 6.93
N GLY A 110 6.15 2.71 7.90
CA GLY A 110 6.69 1.35 7.78
C GLY A 110 5.60 0.30 7.51
N PRO A 111 4.58 0.16 8.38
CA PRO A 111 3.49 -0.78 8.14
C PRO A 111 2.74 -0.51 6.83
N LEU A 112 2.50 0.75 6.49
CA LEU A 112 1.85 1.13 5.22
C LEU A 112 2.73 0.77 4.01
N ALA A 113 4.03 1.01 4.08
CA ALA A 113 4.98 0.59 3.05
C ALA A 113 5.03 -0.93 2.89
N ALA A 114 4.94 -1.69 3.98
CA ALA A 114 4.82 -3.15 3.92
C ALA A 114 3.53 -3.59 3.21
N ILE A 115 2.40 -2.90 3.45
CA ILE A 115 1.16 -3.13 2.68
C ILE A 115 1.38 -2.80 1.20
N GLY A 116 2.07 -1.69 0.89
CA GLY A 116 2.50 -1.34 -0.47
C GLY A 116 3.29 -2.45 -1.16
N ALA A 117 4.23 -3.05 -0.44
CA ALA A 117 5.02 -4.19 -0.92
C ALA A 117 4.13 -5.39 -1.27
N VAL A 118 3.24 -5.76 -0.36
CA VAL A 118 2.31 -6.90 -0.53
C VAL A 118 1.36 -6.65 -1.70
N VAL A 119 0.78 -5.46 -1.79
CA VAL A 119 -0.12 -5.09 -2.90
C VAL A 119 0.62 -5.13 -4.23
N GLY A 120 1.82 -4.54 -4.32
CA GLY A 120 2.66 -4.58 -5.52
C GLY A 120 2.99 -6.01 -5.97
N TRP A 121 3.30 -6.89 -5.02
CA TRP A 121 3.53 -8.32 -5.30
C TRP A 121 2.27 -9.02 -5.83
N ILE A 122 1.12 -8.82 -5.18
CA ILE A 122 -0.16 -9.44 -5.58
C ILE A 122 -0.56 -8.97 -6.97
N MET A 123 -0.44 -7.67 -7.25
CA MET A 123 -0.74 -7.11 -8.56
C MET A 123 0.14 -7.73 -9.65
N ALA A 124 1.45 -7.83 -9.43
CA ALA A 124 2.37 -8.46 -10.37
C ALA A 124 2.03 -9.94 -10.58
N ARG A 125 1.74 -10.67 -9.50
CA ARG A 125 1.30 -12.07 -9.59
C ARG A 125 0.03 -12.21 -10.41
N SER A 126 -0.96 -11.35 -10.20
CA SER A 126 -2.23 -11.36 -10.95
C SER A 126 -2.06 -10.95 -12.41
N ALA A 127 -1.18 -9.99 -12.71
CA ALA A 127 -0.91 -9.54 -14.07
C ALA A 127 -0.14 -10.60 -14.87
N TYR A 128 0.95 -11.13 -14.32
CA TYR A 128 1.85 -12.05 -15.04
C TYR A 128 1.32 -13.47 -15.16
N ARG A 129 0.43 -13.90 -14.26
CA ARG A 129 -0.22 -15.22 -14.34
C ARG A 129 -0.98 -15.41 -15.67
N ASN A 130 -1.44 -14.34 -16.29
CA ASN A 130 -2.16 -14.39 -17.57
C ASN A 130 -1.26 -14.23 -18.79
N GLU A 131 0.01 -13.89 -18.61
CA GLU A 131 0.95 -13.59 -19.71
C GLU A 131 1.91 -14.77 -20.00
N GLY A 132 1.85 -15.88 -19.25
CA GLY A 132 2.71 -17.05 -19.46
C GLY A 132 4.21 -16.77 -19.22
N VAL A 133 4.55 -15.60 -18.66
CA VAL A 133 5.94 -15.19 -18.41
C VAL A 133 6.48 -15.98 -17.22
N ALA A 134 7.57 -16.72 -17.47
CA ALA A 134 8.29 -17.53 -16.49
C ALA A 134 8.85 -16.68 -15.33
N GLN A 135 9.04 -17.36 -14.21
CA GLN A 135 9.06 -16.90 -12.81
C GLN A 135 10.02 -15.76 -12.45
#